data_AF-A0A960H9X6-F1
#
_entry.id   AF-A0A960H9X6-F1
#
_cell.length_a   1.000
_cell.length_b   1.000
_cell.length_c   1.000
_cell.angle_alpha   90.00
_cell.angle_beta   90.00
_cell.angle_gamma   90.00
#
_symmetry.space_group_name_H-M   'P 1'
#
loop_
_entity.id
_entity.type
_entity.pdbx_description
1 polymer ?
#
loop_
_entity_poly.entity_id
_entity_poly.type
_entity_poly.pdbx_seq_one_letter_code
_entity_poly.pdbx_strand_id
1 'polypeptide(L)'
;MLSAIAIVPSAPVMVPELAAMAVTETEQLRAAAISAVTALPPRWIGIGVAATDRVAGPDAIGTFAGYGADVRVGLSDGAVAAALPPVQLPLCVLIAAWLRGLAPAGASAQVRAYCDDHELGAALGFGRQLRTELEHTEDPVGVLVVADGANTLSP
;
A
#
# COMPACT_ATOMS: atom_id res chain seq x y z
N MET A 1 -14.88 -8.99 7.79
CA MET A 1 -14.09 -10.00 8.50
C MET A 1 -12.68 -9.99 7.90
N LEU A 2 -11.61 -10.11 8.70
CA LEU A 2 -10.25 -10.23 8.16
C LEU A 2 -10.09 -11.56 7.42
N SER A 3 -9.70 -11.52 6.14
CA SER A 3 -9.54 -12.72 5.30
C SER A 3 -8.08 -13.10 5.06
N ALA A 4 -7.21 -12.11 4.88
CA ALA A 4 -5.80 -12.33 4.54
C ALA A 4 -4.96 -11.10 4.90
N ILE A 5 -3.68 -11.34 5.15
CA ILE A 5 -2.67 -10.29 5.35
C ILE A 5 -1.56 -10.53 4.33
N ALA A 6 -1.18 -9.50 3.59
CA ALA A 6 0.00 -9.48 2.74
C ALA A 6 0.99 -8.43 3.26
N ILE A 7 2.28 -8.73 3.18
CA ILE A 7 3.37 -7.80 3.53
C ILE A 7 4.21 -7.61 2.28
N VAL A 8 4.42 -6.37 1.88
CA VAL A 8 5.16 -6.00 0.67
C VAL A 8 6.17 -4.89 0.98
N PRO A 9 7.30 -4.83 0.27
CA PRO A 9 8.27 -3.74 0.42
C PRO A 9 7.66 -2.38 0.05
N SER A 10 8.24 -1.31 0.57
CA SER A 10 7.92 0.07 0.15
C SER A 10 8.90 0.63 -0.89
N ALA A 11 10.00 -0.09 -1.15
CA ALA A 11 11.05 0.30 -2.09
C ALA A 11 10.51 0.70 -3.48
N PRO A 12 10.69 1.96 -3.93
CA PRO A 12 10.17 2.45 -5.21
C PRO A 12 10.75 1.72 -6.41
N VAL A 13 11.94 1.13 -6.27
CA VAL A 13 12.63 0.34 -7.30
C VAL A 13 11.83 -0.89 -7.75
N MET A 14 10.79 -1.30 -7.00
CA MET A 14 9.86 -2.32 -7.48
C MET A 14 9.05 -1.87 -8.69
N VAL A 15 8.79 -0.57 -8.84
CA VAL A 15 8.10 0.03 -9.99
C VAL A 15 9.05 0.04 -11.19
N PRO A 16 8.75 -0.66 -12.30
CA PRO A 16 9.67 -0.81 -13.44
C PRO A 16 10.21 0.53 -13.98
N GLU A 17 9.36 1.54 -14.05
CA GLU A 17 9.69 2.89 -14.54
C GLU A 17 10.68 3.63 -13.64
N LEU A 18 10.82 3.21 -12.37
CA LEU A 18 11.77 3.76 -11.40
C LEU A 18 13.03 2.89 -11.26
N ALA A 19 13.04 1.68 -11.82
CA ALA A 19 14.12 0.72 -11.64
C ALA A 19 15.34 0.99 -12.54
N ALA A 20 15.25 1.89 -13.53
CA ALA A 20 16.32 2.20 -14.48
C ALA A 20 16.97 0.92 -15.07
N MET A 21 18.26 0.67 -14.76
CA MET A 21 18.98 -0.54 -15.23
C MET A 21 18.73 -1.78 -14.36
N ALA A 22 18.02 -1.65 -13.22
CA ALA A 22 17.78 -2.70 -12.23
C ALA A 22 16.43 -3.43 -12.42
N VAL A 23 15.77 -3.27 -13.58
CA VAL A 23 14.44 -3.84 -13.84
C VAL A 23 14.45 -5.36 -13.70
N THR A 24 15.48 -6.03 -14.23
CA THR A 24 15.62 -7.49 -14.19
C THR A 24 15.97 -7.97 -12.78
N GLU A 25 16.83 -7.24 -12.07
CA GLU A 25 17.26 -7.54 -10.71
C GLU A 25 16.09 -7.48 -9.72
N THR A 26 15.10 -6.62 -9.97
CA THR A 26 13.90 -6.47 -9.13
C THR A 26 12.71 -7.32 -9.58
N GLU A 27 12.84 -8.09 -10.66
CA GLU A 27 11.73 -8.83 -11.25
C GLU A 27 11.12 -9.86 -10.30
N GLN A 28 11.95 -10.67 -9.64
CA GLN A 28 11.46 -11.68 -8.70
C GLN A 28 10.75 -11.05 -7.50
N LEU A 29 11.27 -9.94 -6.98
CA LEU A 29 10.66 -9.20 -5.87
C LEU A 29 9.30 -8.61 -6.28
N ARG A 30 9.25 -7.96 -7.44
CA ARG A 30 8.02 -7.41 -8.01
C ARG A 30 6.98 -8.51 -8.26
N ALA A 31 7.37 -9.63 -8.85
CA ALA A 31 6.48 -10.76 -9.10
C ALA A 31 5.91 -11.32 -7.79
N ALA A 32 6.73 -11.45 -6.74
CA ALA A 32 6.28 -11.90 -5.43
C ALA A 32 5.28 -10.91 -4.80
N ALA A 33 5.53 -9.60 -4.88
CA ALA A 33 4.62 -8.58 -4.37
C ALA A 33 3.27 -8.59 -5.10
N ILE A 34 3.28 -8.73 -6.43
CA ILE A 34 2.06 -8.85 -7.25
C ILE A 34 1.29 -10.12 -6.87
N SER A 35 1.98 -11.25 -6.72
CA SER A 35 1.35 -12.51 -6.30
C SER A 35 0.69 -12.39 -4.93
N ALA A 36 1.34 -11.73 -3.96
CA ALA A 36 0.80 -11.52 -2.63
C ALA A 36 -0.49 -10.70 -2.65
N VAL A 37 -0.55 -9.61 -3.41
CA VAL A 37 -1.77 -8.77 -3.49
C VAL A 37 -2.88 -9.39 -4.34
N THR A 38 -2.53 -10.28 -5.28
CA THR A 38 -3.52 -11.03 -6.08
C THR A 38 -4.31 -12.03 -5.23
N ALA A 39 -3.74 -12.48 -4.11
CA ALA A 39 -4.42 -13.37 -3.16
C ALA A 39 -5.32 -12.64 -2.15
N LEU A 40 -5.32 -11.31 -2.11
CA LEU A 40 -6.19 -10.53 -1.23
C LEU A 40 -7.62 -10.44 -1.79
N PRO A 41 -8.65 -10.36 -0.92
CA PRO A 41 -10.00 -10.03 -1.37
C PRO A 41 -10.05 -8.61 -1.95
N PRO A 42 -11.11 -8.21 -2.68
CA PRO A 42 -11.15 -6.92 -3.37
C PRO A 42 -11.06 -5.69 -2.45
N ARG A 43 -11.47 -5.78 -1.19
CA ARG A 43 -11.47 -4.65 -0.25
C ARG A 43 -10.24 -4.69 0.65
N TRP A 44 -9.40 -3.66 0.60
CA TRP A 44 -8.13 -3.59 1.33
C TRP A 44 -8.13 -2.50 2.40
N ILE A 45 -7.47 -2.79 3.52
CA ILE A 45 -6.91 -1.78 4.42
C ILE A 45 -5.39 -1.86 4.33
N GLY A 46 -4.79 -0.83 3.74
CA GLY A 46 -3.34 -0.64 3.69
C GLY A 46 -2.81 -0.04 4.99
N ILE A 47 -1.62 -0.46 5.40
CA ILE A 47 -0.87 0.08 6.54
C ILE A 47 0.54 0.40 6.06
N GLY A 48 1.07 1.55 6.45
CA GLY A 48 2.47 1.88 6.22
C GLY A 48 2.92 3.03 7.11
N VAL A 49 4.15 3.49 6.88
CA VAL A 49 4.74 4.62 7.61
C VAL A 49 4.88 5.85 6.71
N ALA A 50 4.78 7.02 7.33
CA ALA A 50 4.99 8.32 6.70
C ALA A 50 5.51 9.33 7.73
N ALA A 51 5.88 10.52 7.28
CA ALA A 51 6.33 11.60 8.19
C ALA A 51 5.22 12.16 9.10
N THR A 52 3.95 11.88 8.79
CA THR A 52 2.78 12.29 9.59
C THR A 52 1.66 11.29 9.40
N ASP A 53 0.81 11.13 10.41
CA ASP A 53 -0.42 10.34 10.29
C ASP A 53 -1.31 10.82 9.14
N ARG A 54 -1.77 9.87 8.32
CA ARG A 54 -2.64 10.16 7.19
C ARG A 54 -3.52 8.96 6.82
N VAL A 55 -4.77 9.23 6.50
CA VAL A 55 -5.68 8.27 5.87
C VAL A 55 -5.93 8.69 4.42
N ALA A 56 -5.70 7.78 3.47
CA ALA A 56 -6.03 7.95 2.06
C ALA A 56 -7.17 6.99 1.69
N GLY A 57 -8.29 7.54 1.21
CA GLY A 57 -9.47 6.78 0.84
C GLY A 57 -9.43 6.23 -0.58
N PRO A 58 -10.41 5.39 -0.98
CA PRO A 58 -10.50 4.80 -2.32
C PRO A 58 -10.50 5.80 -3.47
N ASP A 59 -10.86 7.05 -3.22
CA ASP A 59 -10.90 8.18 -4.15
C ASP A 59 -9.53 8.83 -4.38
N ALA A 60 -8.51 8.48 -3.60
CA ALA A 60 -7.18 9.08 -3.71
C ALA A 60 -6.44 8.65 -4.99
N ILE A 61 -5.78 9.64 -5.60
CA ILE A 61 -4.89 9.48 -6.76
C ILE A 61 -3.55 10.13 -6.42
N GLY A 62 -2.45 9.45 -6.75
CA GLY A 62 -1.10 9.98 -6.64
C GLY A 62 -0.28 9.72 -7.89
N THR A 63 0.97 10.17 -7.87
CA THR A 63 1.95 9.91 -8.92
C THR A 63 3.33 9.70 -8.31
N PHE A 64 4.14 8.88 -8.97
CA PHE A 64 5.56 8.74 -8.67
C PHE A 64 6.43 9.87 -9.24
N ALA A 65 5.84 10.96 -9.76
CA ALA A 65 6.61 12.08 -10.32
C ALA A 65 7.65 12.65 -9.33
N GLY A 66 7.35 12.64 -8.03
CA GLY A 66 8.30 13.02 -6.96
C GLY A 66 9.50 12.08 -6.79
N TYR A 67 9.47 10.90 -7.43
CA TYR A 67 10.52 9.87 -7.45
C TYR A 67 11.19 9.74 -8.82
N GLY A 68 10.82 10.57 -9.80
CA GLY A 68 11.49 10.64 -11.10
C GLY A 68 10.73 10.04 -12.30
N ALA A 69 9.52 9.48 -12.11
CA ALA A 69 8.69 9.00 -13.21
C ALA A 69 7.21 9.34 -12.99
N ASP A 70 6.52 9.91 -13.99
CA ASP A 70 5.08 10.24 -13.89
C ASP A 70 4.18 9.00 -14.08
N VAL A 71 4.29 8.06 -13.15
CA VAL A 71 3.40 6.89 -13.06
C VAL A 71 2.24 7.24 -12.14
N ARG A 72 1.06 7.48 -12.72
CA ARG A 72 -0.16 7.77 -11.98
C ARG A 72 -0.79 6.50 -11.42
N VAL A 73 -1.23 6.57 -10.17
CA VAL A 73 -1.81 5.44 -9.44
C VAL A 73 -3.01 5.89 -8.61
N GLY A 74 -4.01 5.02 -8.47
CA GLY A 74 -5.21 5.28 -7.66
C GLY A 74 -5.46 4.18 -6.64
N LEU A 75 -6.29 4.47 -5.63
CA LEU A 75 -6.71 3.46 -4.65
C LEU A 75 -7.99 2.70 -5.03
N SER A 76 -8.61 3.02 -6.17
CA SER A 76 -9.70 2.26 -6.77
C SER A 76 -9.80 2.50 -8.28
N ASP A 77 -10.50 1.62 -9.00
CA ASP A 77 -10.80 1.81 -10.43
C ASP A 77 -11.63 3.08 -10.67
N GLY A 78 -12.53 3.42 -9.74
CA GLY A 78 -13.33 4.64 -9.79
C GLY A 78 -12.49 5.92 -9.70
N ALA A 79 -11.47 5.93 -8.83
CA ALA A 79 -10.52 7.03 -8.76
C ALA A 79 -9.75 7.20 -10.07
N VAL A 80 -9.23 6.11 -10.64
CA VAL A 80 -8.51 6.14 -11.92
C VAL A 80 -9.42 6.63 -13.04
N ALA A 81 -10.66 6.16 -13.11
CA ALA A 81 -11.64 6.55 -14.13
C ALA A 81 -12.07 8.02 -14.02
N ALA A 82 -12.14 8.57 -12.80
CA ALA A 82 -12.48 9.97 -12.57
C ALA A 82 -11.41 10.95 -13.08
N ALA A 83 -10.19 10.47 -13.35
CA ALA A 83 -9.07 11.24 -13.90
C ALA A 83 -8.79 12.55 -13.13
N LEU A 84 -9.02 12.55 -11.81
CA LEU A 84 -8.74 13.70 -10.95
C LEU A 84 -7.22 13.99 -10.92
N PRO A 85 -6.82 15.26 -10.69
CA PRO A 85 -5.41 15.60 -10.53
C PRO A 85 -4.78 14.80 -9.36
N PRO A 86 -3.58 14.22 -9.53
CA PRO A 86 -2.92 13.51 -8.45
C PRO A 86 -2.55 14.48 -7.32
N VAL A 87 -2.67 14.02 -6.08
CA VAL A 87 -2.19 14.74 -4.90
C VAL A 87 -0.89 14.14 -4.39
N GLN A 88 -0.15 14.91 -3.58
CA GLN A 88 1.00 14.39 -2.84
C GLN A 88 0.52 13.32 -1.86
N LEU A 89 1.04 12.09 -1.99
CA LEU A 89 0.75 10.94 -1.13
C LEU A 89 2.06 10.34 -0.60
N PRO A 90 2.07 9.81 0.64
CA PRO A 90 3.22 9.07 1.16
C PRO A 90 3.59 7.87 0.29
N LEU A 91 4.85 7.47 0.30
CA LEU A 91 5.36 6.36 -0.52
C LEU A 91 4.57 5.06 -0.31
N CYS A 92 4.25 4.72 0.94
CA CYS A 92 3.48 3.52 1.26
C CYS A 92 2.09 3.53 0.58
N VAL A 93 1.48 4.70 0.43
CA VAL A 93 0.20 4.87 -0.26
C VAL A 93 0.38 4.72 -1.78
N LEU A 94 1.44 5.29 -2.35
CA LEU A 94 1.75 5.16 -3.78
C LEU A 94 2.01 3.69 -4.17
N ILE A 95 2.79 2.96 -3.37
CA ILE A 95 3.07 1.53 -3.59
C ILE A 95 1.79 0.69 -3.45
N ALA A 96 0.97 0.94 -2.43
CA ALA A 96 -0.32 0.27 -2.29
C ALA A 96 -1.23 0.53 -3.50
N ALA A 97 -1.31 1.78 -3.97
CA ALA A 97 -2.09 2.18 -5.13
C ALA A 97 -1.58 1.56 -6.45
N TRP A 98 -0.26 1.42 -6.59
CA TRP A 98 0.38 0.76 -7.72
C TRP A 98 0.05 -0.74 -7.73
N LEU A 99 0.28 -1.44 -6.62
CA LEU A 99 -0.03 -2.86 -6.48
C LEU A 99 -1.53 -3.16 -6.65
N ARG A 100 -2.41 -2.27 -6.16
CA ARG A 100 -3.85 -2.35 -6.39
C ARG A 100 -4.18 -2.33 -7.88
N GLY A 101 -3.47 -1.51 -8.67
CA GLY A 101 -3.63 -1.47 -10.13
C GLY A 101 -3.16 -2.72 -10.87
N LEU A 102 -2.39 -3.58 -10.20
CA LEU A 102 -1.91 -4.86 -10.72
C LEU A 102 -2.70 -6.06 -10.18
N ALA A 103 -3.62 -5.82 -9.25
CA ALA A 103 -4.48 -6.85 -8.66
C ALA A 103 -5.71 -7.12 -9.56
N PRO A 104 -6.50 -8.18 -9.26
CA PRO A 104 -7.75 -8.42 -9.96
C PRO A 104 -8.70 -7.21 -9.96
N ALA A 105 -9.49 -7.09 -11.03
CA ALA A 105 -10.43 -5.98 -11.21
C ALA A 105 -11.39 -5.80 -10.02
N GLY A 106 -11.73 -4.55 -9.70
CA GLY A 106 -12.59 -4.23 -8.56
C GLY A 106 -11.85 -4.13 -7.21
N ALA A 107 -10.53 -4.30 -7.19
CA ALA A 107 -9.74 -4.03 -6.00
C ALA A 107 -9.83 -2.54 -5.59
N SER A 108 -10.05 -2.28 -4.31
CA SER A 108 -10.22 -0.96 -3.72
C SER A 108 -9.60 -0.91 -2.33
N ALA A 109 -8.87 0.17 -2.04
CA ALA A 109 -8.07 0.28 -0.83
C ALA A 109 -8.33 1.58 -0.07
N GLN A 110 -8.30 1.50 1.25
CA GLN A 110 -8.02 2.64 2.13
C GLN A 110 -6.64 2.40 2.74
N VAL A 111 -5.76 3.40 2.73
CA VAL A 111 -4.41 3.26 3.35
C VAL A 111 -4.31 4.17 4.56
N ARG A 112 -3.83 3.61 5.67
CA ARG A 112 -3.48 4.32 6.90
C ARG A 112 -1.97 4.37 7.01
N ALA A 113 -1.42 5.56 6.79
CA ALA A 113 -0.01 5.84 7.03
C ALA A 113 0.13 6.41 8.44
N TYR A 114 1.03 5.84 9.23
CA TYR A 114 1.31 6.28 10.59
C TYR A 114 2.68 6.96 10.65
N CYS A 115 2.80 7.95 11.55
CA CYS A 115 4.06 8.59 11.85
C CYS A 115 5.12 7.58 12.30
N ASP A 116 6.37 7.75 11.88
CA ASP A 116 7.47 6.85 12.23
C ASP A 116 8.00 7.04 13.66
N ASP A 117 7.61 8.13 14.33
CA ASP A 117 7.93 8.43 15.73
C ASP A 117 6.90 7.89 16.74
N HIS A 118 5.87 7.19 16.29
CA HIS A 118 4.91 6.54 17.18
C HIS A 118 5.60 5.49 18.06
N GLU A 119 5.39 5.61 19.37
CA GLU A 119 5.88 4.61 20.31
C GLU A 119 5.16 3.26 20.13
N LEU A 120 5.81 2.19 20.59
CA LEU A 120 5.26 0.82 20.54
C LEU A 120 3.83 0.73 21.10
N GLY A 121 3.53 1.46 22.17
CA GLY A 121 2.19 1.48 22.77
C GLY A 121 1.11 2.00 21.81
N ALA A 122 1.42 3.04 21.04
CA ALA A 122 0.53 3.62 20.03
C ALA A 122 0.32 2.65 18.87
N ALA A 123 1.40 2.06 18.34
CA ALA A 123 1.33 1.06 17.28
C ALA A 123 0.44 -0.14 17.65
N LEU A 124 0.60 -0.67 18.88
CA LEU A 124 -0.26 -1.72 19.42
C LEU A 124 -1.72 -1.26 19.59
N GLY A 125 -1.92 0.01 19.95
CA GLY A 125 -3.24 0.64 20.02
C GLY A 125 -3.95 0.65 18.67
N PHE A 126 -3.27 1.13 17.61
CA PHE A 126 -3.80 1.14 16.25
C PHE A 126 -4.14 -0.27 15.74
N GLY A 127 -3.28 -1.26 16.02
CA GLY A 127 -3.55 -2.65 15.67
C GLY A 127 -4.81 -3.22 16.34
N ARG A 128 -5.00 -2.94 17.65
CA ARG A 128 -6.22 -3.34 18.38
C ARG A 128 -7.46 -2.65 17.81
N GLN A 129 -7.37 -1.35 17.54
CA GLN A 129 -8.47 -0.61 16.94
C GLN A 129 -8.86 -1.20 15.57
N LEU A 130 -7.89 -1.46 14.71
CA LEU A 130 -8.13 -2.08 13.40
C LEU A 130 -8.78 -3.46 13.55
N ARG A 131 -8.34 -4.28 14.51
CA ARG A 131 -8.95 -5.59 14.78
C ARG A 131 -10.44 -5.46 15.12
N THR A 132 -10.80 -4.51 15.99
CA THR A 132 -12.19 -4.24 16.34
C THR A 132 -13.01 -3.79 15.13
N GLU A 133 -12.48 -2.89 14.29
CA GLU A 133 -13.18 -2.46 13.07
C GLU A 133 -13.43 -3.62 12.08
N LEU A 134 -12.45 -4.52 11.93
CA LEU A 134 -12.55 -5.68 11.04
C LEU A 134 -13.55 -6.75 11.53
N GLU A 135 -13.78 -6.82 12.84
CA GLU A 135 -14.82 -7.66 13.45
C GLU A 135 -16.24 -7.19 13.15
N HIS A 136 -16.43 -5.89 13.00
CA HIS A 136 -17.73 -5.28 12.69
C HIS A 136 -18.01 -5.17 11.19
N THR A 137 -17.08 -5.66 10.34
CA THR A 137 -17.27 -5.68 8.90
C THR A 137 -17.76 -7.07 8.48
N GLU A 138 -18.84 -7.16 7.70
CA GLU A 138 -19.33 -8.45 7.19
C GLU A 138 -18.49 -8.94 6.00
N ASP A 139 -18.17 -8.04 5.06
CA ASP A 139 -17.40 -8.38 3.86
C ASP A 139 -15.96 -8.83 4.17
N PRO A 140 -15.37 -9.73 3.36
CA PRO A 140 -13.96 -10.07 3.43
C PRO A 140 -13.07 -8.85 3.19
N VAL A 141 -12.15 -8.60 4.12
CA VAL A 141 -11.16 -7.52 4.02
C VAL A 141 -9.76 -8.10 4.05
N GLY A 142 -8.92 -7.64 3.12
CA GLY A 142 -7.49 -7.90 3.09
C GLY A 142 -6.74 -6.78 3.79
N VAL A 143 -5.68 -7.12 4.53
CA VAL A 143 -4.76 -6.12 5.08
C VAL A 143 -3.46 -6.16 4.28
N LEU A 144 -3.05 -5.01 3.76
CA LEU A 144 -1.78 -4.85 3.05
C LEU A 144 -0.82 -4.04 3.91
N VAL A 145 0.24 -4.66 4.41
CA VAL A 145 1.30 -3.95 5.12
C VAL A 145 2.38 -3.59 4.11
N VAL A 146 2.58 -2.29 3.88
CA VAL A 146 3.66 -1.75 3.06
C VAL A 146 4.78 -1.30 3.98
N ALA A 147 5.81 -2.13 4.09
CA ALA A 147 6.93 -1.91 4.99
C ALA A 147 8.20 -2.51 4.41
N ASP A 148 9.30 -1.77 4.53
CA ASP A 148 10.63 -2.34 4.37
C ASP A 148 11.00 -2.96 5.71
N GLY A 149 11.25 -4.28 5.73
CA GLY A 149 11.65 -4.98 6.94
C GLY A 149 12.91 -4.39 7.57
N ALA A 150 13.27 -4.84 8.77
CA ALA A 150 14.51 -4.41 9.40
C ALA A 150 15.70 -4.68 8.46
N ASN A 151 16.50 -3.64 8.19
CA ASN A 151 17.79 -3.79 7.49
C ASN A 151 18.87 -4.39 8.41
N THR A 152 18.54 -4.60 9.68
CA THR A 152 19.34 -5.33 10.65
C THR A 152 18.89 -6.79 10.70
N LEU A 153 19.84 -7.72 10.64
CA LEU A 153 19.56 -9.16 10.72
C LEU A 153 19.17 -9.64 12.14
N SER A 154 19.03 -8.74 13.10
CA SER A 154 18.55 -8.82 14.50
C SER A 154 19.12 -7.58 15.26
N PRO A 155 18.70 -7.25 16.49
CA PRO A 155 19.00 -5.97 17.15
C PRO A 155 20.48 -5.58 17.20
#